data_AF-A0A8S9C240-F1
#
_entry.id   AF-A0A8S9C240-F1
#
_cell.length_a   1.000
_cell.length_b   1.000
_cell.length_c   1.000
_cell.angle_alpha   90.00
_cell.angle_beta   90.00
_cell.angle_gamma   90.00
#
_symmetry.space_group_name_H-M   'P 1'
#
loop_
_entity.id
_entity.type
_entity.pdbx_description
1 polymer ?
#
loop_
_entity_poly.entity_id
_entity_poly.type
_entity_poly.pdbx_seq_one_letter_code
_entity_poly.pdbx_strand_id
1 'polypeptide(L)'
;MNFFHVHPANPRDDFMLLSPLDPDHELSTYQCHDKKRKFYFCPKCGVRCFTFSGVGETDVVDFTELPVADNKEGKREVWRAKWDGENDTRPYVSVNGTTIDFREDFDLRVLTEEKRVQYFDDRSEPEEKKKEARWDRPHYGGSY
;
A
#
# COMPACT_ATOMS: atom_id res chain seq x y z
N MET A 1 11.78 7.95 -7.28
CA MET A 1 10.46 7.56 -6.74
C MET A 1 10.49 6.04 -6.57
N ASN A 2 10.61 5.53 -5.34
CA ASN A 2 10.66 4.08 -5.11
C ASN A 2 9.23 3.49 -5.16
N PHE A 3 9.04 2.35 -5.82
CA PHE A 3 7.77 1.63 -5.91
C PHE A 3 7.91 0.25 -5.28
N PHE A 4 7.88 0.20 -3.95
CA PHE A 4 7.79 -1.05 -3.22
C PHE A 4 6.31 -1.30 -2.88
N HIS A 5 5.63 -2.11 -3.69
CA HIS A 5 4.24 -2.46 -3.47
C HIS A 5 4.11 -3.60 -2.45
N VAL A 6 3.57 -3.30 -1.27
CA VAL A 6 3.16 -4.30 -0.27
C VAL A 6 1.64 -4.42 -0.31
N HIS A 7 1.12 -5.62 -0.53
CA HIS A 7 -0.31 -5.88 -0.62
C HIS A 7 -0.81 -6.54 0.67
N PRO A 8 -1.76 -5.91 1.40
CA PRO A 8 -2.46 -6.58 2.48
C PRO A 8 -3.22 -7.80 1.93
N ALA A 9 -3.31 -8.88 2.71
CA ALA A 9 -4.01 -10.09 2.28
C ALA A 9 -5.51 -9.83 2.11
N ASN A 10 -6.08 -9.08 3.06
CA ASN A 10 -7.42 -8.52 3.00
C ASN A 10 -7.36 -6.97 2.99
N PRO A 11 -7.54 -6.33 1.83
CA PRO A 11 -7.48 -4.87 1.71
C PRO A 11 -8.43 -4.07 2.63
N ARG A 12 -9.54 -4.65 3.09
CA ARG A 12 -10.48 -3.98 3.99
C ARG A 12 -10.11 -4.15 5.46
N ASP A 13 -9.71 -5.35 5.86
CA ASP A 13 -9.51 -5.68 7.27
C ASP A 13 -8.05 -5.48 7.71
N ASP A 14 -7.08 -5.65 6.80
CA ASP A 14 -5.65 -5.55 7.09
C ASP A 14 -5.07 -4.15 6.81
N PHE A 15 -5.89 -3.20 6.37
CA PHE A 15 -5.47 -1.82 6.12
C PHE A 15 -6.55 -0.82 6.53
N MET A 16 -6.12 0.17 7.31
CA MET A 16 -6.93 1.33 7.66
C MET A 16 -6.04 2.57 7.71
N LEU A 17 -6.59 3.70 7.28
CA LEU A 17 -5.95 5.00 7.34
C LEU A 17 -6.45 5.73 8.59
N LEU A 18 -5.54 5.97 9.53
CA LEU A 18 -5.86 6.62 10.80
C LEU A 18 -6.03 8.15 10.68
N SER A 19 -5.41 8.73 9.66
CA SER A 19 -5.48 10.14 9.28
C SER A 19 -4.77 10.31 7.92
N PRO A 20 -5.27 11.16 7.01
CA PRO A 20 -6.55 11.87 7.07
C PRO A 20 -7.76 10.94 6.95
N LEU A 21 -8.95 11.42 7.34
CA LEU A 21 -10.20 10.65 7.19
C LEU A 21 -10.85 10.89 5.82
N ASP A 22 -10.46 11.94 5.11
CA ASP A 22 -10.84 12.19 3.72
C ASP A 22 -9.60 12.25 2.82
N PRO A 23 -9.04 11.10 2.41
CA PRO A 23 -7.82 11.07 1.61
C PRO A 23 -7.97 11.72 0.24
N ASP A 24 -9.19 11.82 -0.31
CA ASP A 24 -9.43 12.46 -1.60
C ASP A 24 -9.33 13.99 -1.55
N HIS A 25 -9.59 14.60 -0.38
CA HIS A 25 -9.48 16.04 -0.18
C HIS A 25 -8.19 16.46 0.53
N GLU A 26 -7.66 15.62 1.42
CA GLU A 26 -6.53 15.98 2.27
C GLU A 26 -5.16 15.48 1.77
N LEU A 27 -5.15 14.46 0.91
CA LEU A 27 -3.93 13.99 0.24
C LEU A 27 -3.92 14.43 -1.23
N SER A 28 -2.73 14.58 -1.78
CA SER A 28 -2.58 14.72 -3.22
C SER A 28 -2.55 13.36 -3.89
N THR A 29 -3.06 13.30 -5.11
CA THR A 29 -3.11 12.07 -5.89
C THR A 29 -2.37 12.23 -7.21
N TYR A 30 -1.62 11.20 -7.57
CA TYR A 30 -1.20 10.96 -8.94
C TYR A 30 -2.03 9.80 -9.51
N GLN A 31 -2.36 9.85 -10.81
CA GLN A 31 -3.08 8.79 -11.52
C GLN A 31 -2.43 8.55 -12.88
N CYS A 32 -2.34 7.30 -13.30
CA CYS A 32 -1.77 6.89 -14.58
C CYS A 32 -2.83 6.28 -15.49
N HIS A 33 -2.60 6.34 -16.80
CA HIS A 33 -3.36 5.62 -17.84
C HIS A 33 -4.89 5.76 -17.65
N ASP A 34 -5.61 4.67 -17.42
CA ASP A 34 -7.07 4.61 -17.26
C ASP A 34 -7.59 5.27 -15.98
N LYS A 35 -6.72 5.89 -15.18
CA LYS A 35 -7.06 6.59 -13.93
C LYS A 35 -7.81 5.69 -12.92
N LYS A 36 -7.58 4.38 -12.99
CA LYS A 36 -8.20 3.40 -12.09
C LYS A 36 -7.60 3.41 -10.68
N ARG A 37 -6.30 3.73 -10.57
CA ARG A 37 -5.56 3.71 -9.30
C ARG A 37 -5.15 5.12 -8.91
N LYS A 38 -5.44 5.50 -7.66
CA LYS A 38 -5.00 6.73 -7.03
C LYS A 38 -3.75 6.44 -6.22
N PHE A 39 -2.64 7.05 -6.59
CA PHE A 39 -1.39 7.01 -5.83
C PHE A 39 -1.39 8.20 -4.87
N TYR A 40 -1.78 7.96 -3.62
CA TYR A 40 -1.88 9.02 -2.61
C TYR A 40 -0.51 9.37 -2.03
N PHE A 41 -0.24 10.66 -1.91
CA PHE A 41 0.96 11.18 -1.28
C PHE A 41 0.66 12.44 -0.46
N CYS A 42 1.49 12.69 0.56
CA CYS A 42 1.38 13.88 1.36
C CYS A 42 1.78 15.13 0.56
N PRO A 43 0.93 16.16 0.43
CA PRO A 43 1.25 17.37 -0.33
C PRO A 43 2.42 18.18 0.26
N LYS A 44 2.73 17.97 1.55
CA LYS A 44 3.77 18.73 2.26
C LYS A 44 5.16 18.10 2.10
N CYS A 45 5.30 16.80 2.33
CA CYS A 45 6.59 16.11 2.27
C CYS A 45 6.80 15.28 1.00
N GLY A 46 5.78 15.11 0.17
CA GLY A 46 5.85 14.33 -1.08
C GLY A 46 5.93 12.82 -0.88
N VAL A 47 5.86 12.33 0.36
CA VAL A 47 5.92 10.88 0.65
C VAL A 47 4.63 10.20 0.19
N ARG A 48 4.78 9.16 -0.64
CA ARG A 48 3.69 8.29 -1.08
C ARG A 48 3.50 7.16 -0.07
N CYS A 49 2.35 7.13 0.60
CA CYS A 49 2.06 6.13 1.63
C CYS A 49 1.35 4.91 1.07
N PHE A 50 0.33 5.10 0.23
CA PHE A 50 -0.47 3.99 -0.29
C PHE A 50 -1.08 4.29 -1.67
N THR A 51 -1.57 3.24 -2.33
CA THR A 51 -2.31 3.29 -3.58
C THR A 51 -3.63 2.59 -3.39
N PHE A 52 -4.69 3.19 -3.90
CA PHE A 52 -6.05 2.70 -3.73
C PHE A 52 -6.83 2.66 -5.05
N SER A 53 -7.72 1.69 -5.18
CA SER A 53 -8.81 1.67 -6.16
C SER A 53 -10.03 1.03 -5.50
N GLY A 54 -11.21 1.61 -5.69
CA GLY A 54 -12.44 1.18 -5.05
C GLY A 54 -13.16 2.34 -4.38
N VAL A 55 -14.07 2.01 -3.46
CA VAL A 55 -14.81 2.98 -2.65
C VAL A 55 -14.25 2.95 -1.24
N GLY A 56 -13.91 4.12 -0.69
CA GLY A 56 -13.53 4.26 0.71
C GLY A 56 -14.73 4.62 1.57
N GLU A 57 -14.66 4.31 2.86
CA GLU A 57 -15.62 4.80 3.85
C GLU A 57 -14.93 5.07 5.17
N THR A 58 -15.55 5.95 5.94
CA THR A 58 -15.17 6.22 7.32
C THR A 58 -15.96 5.28 8.24
N ASP A 59 -15.27 4.68 9.21
CA ASP A 59 -15.84 3.71 10.12
C ASP A 59 -15.25 3.88 11.52
N VAL A 60 -15.99 3.45 12.54
CA VAL A 60 -15.54 3.46 13.94
C VAL A 60 -15.09 2.07 14.31
N VAL A 61 -13.79 1.91 14.54
CA VAL A 61 -13.15 0.63 14.89
C VAL A 61 -12.77 0.64 16.36
N ASP A 62 -13.03 -0.46 17.06
CA ASP A 62 -12.56 -0.67 18.42
C ASP A 62 -11.17 -1.29 18.40
N PHE A 63 -10.15 -0.52 18.76
CA PHE A 63 -8.76 -0.97 18.71
C PHE A 63 -8.45 -1.97 19.81
N THR A 64 -9.30 -2.09 20.84
CA THR A 64 -9.13 -3.12 21.89
C THR A 64 -9.43 -4.53 21.40
N GLU A 65 -10.12 -4.67 20.27
CA GLU A 65 -10.46 -5.95 19.64
C GLU A 65 -9.46 -6.36 18.54
N LEU A 66 -8.50 -5.49 18.18
CA LEU A 66 -7.54 -5.76 17.11
C LEU A 66 -6.32 -6.54 17.65
N PRO A 67 -5.87 -7.62 16.98
CA PRO A 67 -4.71 -8.41 17.42
C PRO A 67 -3.38 -7.64 17.38
N VAL A 68 -3.32 -6.53 16.64
CA VAL A 68 -2.09 -5.81 16.27
C VAL A 68 -2.00 -4.43 16.93
N ALA A 69 -2.99 -4.07 17.77
CA ALA A 69 -3.00 -2.78 18.44
C ALA A 69 -2.18 -2.86 19.74
N ASP A 70 -0.91 -2.43 19.68
CA ASP A 70 -0.08 -2.23 20.89
C ASP A 70 -0.72 -1.20 21.84
N ASN A 71 -1.56 -0.31 21.28
CA ASN A 71 -2.35 0.65 22.03
C ASN A 71 -3.79 0.18 22.16
N LYS A 72 -4.22 -0.07 23.41
CA LYS A 72 -5.63 -0.18 23.80
C LYS A 72 -6.34 1.17 23.78
N GLU A 73 -6.07 1.99 22.76
CA GLU A 73 -6.98 3.08 22.43
C GLU A 73 -8.35 2.44 22.19
N GLY A 74 -9.43 3.05 22.70
CA GLY A 74 -10.76 2.47 22.59
C GLY A 74 -11.28 2.52 21.15
N LYS A 75 -12.46 3.11 21.00
CA LYS A 75 -13.04 3.34 19.68
C LYS A 75 -12.41 4.54 19.01
N ARG A 76 -12.02 4.39 17.74
CA ARG A 76 -11.46 5.46 16.92
C ARG A 76 -12.04 5.42 15.52
N GLU A 77 -12.27 6.61 14.98
CA GLU A 77 -12.68 6.78 13.59
C GLU A 77 -11.48 6.59 12.65
N VAL A 78 -11.67 5.79 11.61
CA VAL A 78 -10.66 5.47 10.60
C VAL A 78 -11.28 5.50 9.21
N TRP A 79 -10.47 5.73 8.19
CA TRP A 79 -10.86 5.50 6.81
C TRP A 79 -10.40 4.11 6.36
N ARG A 80 -11.27 3.34 5.71
CA ARG A 80 -10.92 2.02 5.16
C ARG A 80 -11.66 1.73 3.87
N ALA A 81 -11.21 0.70 3.16
CA ALA A 81 -11.84 0.30 1.91
C ALA A 81 -13.23 -0.29 2.17
N LYS A 82 -14.29 0.23 1.56
CA LYS A 82 -15.63 -0.36 1.59
C LYS A 82 -15.65 -1.64 0.76
N TRP A 83 -16.15 -2.72 1.34
CA TRP A 83 -16.30 -4.00 0.66
C TRP A 83 -17.47 -4.77 1.26
N ASP A 84 -18.37 -5.24 0.39
CA ASP A 84 -19.57 -6.02 0.73
C ASP A 84 -19.38 -7.53 0.53
N GLY A 85 -18.17 -7.96 0.19
CA GLY A 85 -17.84 -9.37 -0.04
C GLY A 85 -17.89 -9.80 -1.51
N GLU A 86 -18.32 -8.93 -2.43
CA GLU A 86 -18.39 -9.25 -3.85
C GLU A 86 -17.07 -8.98 -4.58
N ASN A 87 -16.78 -9.76 -5.63
CA ASN A 87 -15.51 -9.63 -6.37
C ASN A 87 -15.44 -8.33 -7.19
N ASP A 88 -16.57 -7.84 -7.70
CA ASP A 88 -16.62 -6.64 -8.55
C ASP A 88 -16.34 -5.35 -7.75
N THR A 89 -16.55 -5.39 -6.44
CA THR A 89 -16.26 -4.29 -5.51
C THR A 89 -14.93 -4.48 -4.78
N ARG A 90 -14.19 -5.56 -5.04
CA ARG A 90 -12.97 -5.90 -4.29
C ARG A 90 -11.94 -4.77 -4.44
N PRO A 91 -11.62 -4.06 -3.35
CA PRO A 91 -10.74 -2.90 -3.43
C PRO A 91 -9.30 -3.34 -3.67
N TYR A 92 -8.55 -2.47 -4.34
CA TYR A 92 -7.10 -2.57 -4.45
C TYR A 92 -6.47 -1.69 -3.38
N VAL A 93 -5.63 -2.26 -2.52
CA VAL A 93 -4.78 -1.52 -1.60
C VAL A 93 -3.34 -1.98 -1.82
N SER A 94 -2.42 -1.01 -1.87
CA SER A 94 -0.99 -1.26 -1.82
C SER A 94 -0.31 -0.20 -0.97
N VAL A 95 0.42 -0.62 0.05
CA VAL A 95 1.22 0.26 0.91
C VAL A 95 2.62 0.35 0.33
N ASN A 96 3.24 1.52 0.43
CA ASN A 96 4.64 1.68 0.06
C ASN A 96 5.53 1.04 1.13
N GLY A 97 6.24 -0.04 0.80
CA GLY A 97 7.05 -0.79 1.77
C GLY A 97 8.06 0.09 2.51
N THR A 98 8.61 1.11 1.84
CA THR A 98 9.59 2.05 2.44
C THR A 98 9.00 2.98 3.50
N THR A 99 7.68 3.01 3.67
CA THR A 99 7.00 3.83 4.68
C THR A 99 6.42 2.98 5.82
N ILE A 100 6.69 1.67 5.84
CA ILE A 100 6.32 0.82 6.95
C ILE A 100 7.32 1.10 8.08
N ASP A 101 6.80 1.44 9.25
CA ASP A 101 7.63 1.66 10.44
C ASP A 101 8.37 0.39 10.81
N PHE A 102 9.58 0.58 11.33
CA PHE A 102 10.40 -0.53 11.81
C PHE A 102 9.68 -1.28 12.94
N ARG A 103 9.70 -2.62 12.87
CA ARG A 103 9.32 -3.51 13.96
C ARG A 103 10.37 -4.59 14.11
N GLU A 104 10.62 -5.05 15.33
CA GLU A 104 11.61 -6.12 15.58
C GLU A 104 11.25 -7.43 14.87
N ASP A 105 9.95 -7.68 14.66
CA ASP A 105 9.43 -8.87 13.99
C ASP A 105 9.16 -8.68 12.48
N PHE A 106 9.46 -7.50 11.92
CA PHE A 106 9.22 -7.19 10.51
C PHE A 106 10.43 -6.49 9.89
N ASP A 107 11.23 -7.27 9.15
CA ASP A 107 12.38 -6.79 8.38
C ASP A 107 12.14 -7.02 6.87
N LEU A 108 12.12 -5.94 6.10
CA LEU A 108 11.95 -6.00 4.65
C LEU A 108 13.06 -6.82 3.95
N ARG A 109 14.26 -6.89 4.54
CA ARG A 109 15.37 -7.71 3.99
C ARG A 109 15.03 -9.19 4.00
N VAL A 110 14.36 -9.67 5.05
CA VAL A 110 13.92 -11.07 5.17
C VAL A 110 12.95 -11.41 4.06
N LEU A 111 12.06 -10.49 3.68
CA LEU A 111 11.13 -10.71 2.55
C LEU A 111 11.89 -10.95 1.24
N THR A 112 12.98 -10.24 1.00
CA THR A 112 13.82 -10.44 -0.18
C THR A 112 14.59 -11.75 -0.09
N GLU A 113 15.24 -12.04 1.04
CA GLU A 113 16.04 -13.26 1.25
C GLU A 113 15.19 -14.54 1.11
N GLU A 114 13.94 -14.49 1.56
CA GLU A 114 12.98 -15.59 1.44
C GLU A 114 12.24 -15.60 0.09
N LYS A 115 12.61 -14.74 -0.87
CA LYS A 115 11.99 -14.66 -2.21
C LYS A 115 10.49 -14.38 -2.16
N ARG A 116 10.06 -13.55 -1.21
CA ARG A 116 8.68 -13.02 -1.13
C ARG A 116 8.51 -11.70 -1.87
N VAL A 117 9.61 -11.05 -2.27
CA VAL A 117 9.61 -9.82 -3.09
C VAL A 117 9.83 -10.16 -4.56
N GLN A 118 8.94 -9.66 -5.42
CA GLN A 118 9.06 -9.78 -6.87
C GLN A 118 9.53 -8.45 -7.48
N TYR A 119 10.60 -8.50 -8.27
CA TYR A 119 11.20 -7.36 -8.94
C TYR A 119 10.77 -7.29 -10.41
N PHE A 120 10.05 -6.23 -10.76
CA PHE A 120 9.60 -5.95 -12.12
C PHE A 120 10.53 -4.98 -12.84
N ASP A 121 10.69 -5.20 -14.15
CA ASP A 121 11.42 -4.29 -15.02
C ASP A 121 10.46 -3.26 -15.63
N ASP A 122 10.32 -2.14 -14.92
CA ASP A 122 9.51 -0.99 -15.35
C ASP A 122 10.34 0.20 -15.82
N ARG A 123 11.65 -0.02 -16.05
CA ARG A 123 12.56 1.00 -16.60
C ARG A 123 12.90 0.78 -18.07
N SER A 124 12.83 -0.45 -18.57
CA SER A 124 13.04 -0.72 -20.00
C SER A 124 12.09 0.13 -20.86
N GLU A 125 12.63 0.74 -21.91
CA GLU A 125 11.86 1.56 -22.85
C GLU A 125 10.83 0.71 -23.63
N PRO A 126 9.77 1.30 -24.20
CA PRO A 126 8.75 0.55 -24.94
C PRO A 126 9.30 -0.28 -26.10
N GLU A 127 10.40 0.16 -26.73
CA GLU A 127 11.08 -0.58 -27.80
C GLU A 127 12.01 -1.68 -27.27
N GLU A 128 12.38 -1.63 -25.99
CA GLU A 128 13.20 -2.65 -25.34
C GLU A 128 12.33 -3.82 -24.84
N LYS A 129 12.84 -5.04 -24.99
CA LYS A 129 12.15 -6.21 -24.42
C LYS A 129 12.23 -6.15 -22.89
N LYS A 130 11.09 -5.92 -22.23
CA LYS A 130 10.97 -6.04 -20.77
C LYS A 130 11.58 -7.36 -20.29
N LYS A 131 12.45 -7.26 -19.27
CA LYS A 131 13.05 -8.43 -18.63
C LYS A 131 12.01 -9.15 -17.79
N GLU A 132 12.21 -10.46 -17.63
CA GLU A 132 11.35 -11.28 -16.78
C GLU A 132 11.43 -10.82 -15.32
N ALA A 133 10.32 -11.01 -14.61
CA ALA A 133 10.25 -10.75 -13.18
C ALA A 133 11.26 -11.63 -12.43
N ARG A 134 11.90 -11.06 -11.41
CA ARG A 134 12.92 -11.73 -10.60
C ARG A 134 12.51 -11.80 -9.15
N TRP A 135 13.12 -12.71 -8.42
CA TRP A 135 12.85 -12.92 -6.98
C TRP A 135 14.11 -12.83 -6.12
N ASP A 136 15.30 -12.76 -6.74
CA ASP A 136 16.58 -12.77 -6.04
C ASP A 136 17.13 -11.37 -5.79
N ARG A 137 17.01 -10.46 -6.76
CA ARG A 137 17.55 -9.10 -6.68
C ARG A 137 16.82 -8.10 -7.57
N PRO A 138 16.89 -6.80 -7.27
CA PRO A 138 16.36 -5.75 -8.13
C PRO A 138 17.00 -5.76 -9.53
N HIS A 139 16.24 -5.28 -10.51
CA HIS A 139 16.81 -4.90 -11.81
C HIS A 139 17.75 -3.69 -11.65
N TYR A 140 18.55 -3.40 -12.68
CA TYR A 140 19.47 -2.26 -12.65
C TYR A 140 18.74 -0.94 -12.33
N GLY A 141 19.22 -0.22 -11.32
CA GLY A 141 18.58 1.01 -10.82
C GLY A 141 17.36 0.79 -9.93
N GLY A 142 17.00 -0.46 -9.63
CA GLY A 142 16.00 -0.83 -8.63
C GLY A 142 16.52 -0.69 -7.20
N SER A 143 15.60 -0.76 -6.24
CA SER A 143 15.90 -0.72 -4.80
C SER A 143 15.64 -2.09 -4.18
N TYR A 144 16.45 -2.45 -3.17
CA TYR A 144 16.15 -3.56 -2.27
C TYR A 144 15.00 -3.20 -1.35
#